data_AF-E8LC77-F1
#
_entry.id   AF-E8LC77-F1
#
_cell.length_a   1.000
_cell.length_b   1.000
_cell.length_c   1.000
_cell.angle_alpha   90.00
_cell.angle_beta   90.00
_cell.angle_gamma   90.00
#
_symmetry.space_group_name_H-M   'P 1'
#
loop_
_entity.id
_entity.type
_entity.pdbx_description
1 polymer ?
#
loop_
_entity_poly.entity_id
_entity_poly.type
_entity_poly.pdbx_seq_one_letter_code
_entity_poly.pdbx_strand_id
1 'polypeptide(L)'
;MKELYLAGKIAELLAAFEGMKGVEEVVAGRAKASGELEVKCVRVQYNPKKTDICELLKKYFNEGVNPYIIAEDPLEQAAVIYKAAEDVPQIEYYARFMQNRGAEPGAALGNMILNDTMPEENELRRVQINYGRLQEFLAD
;
A
#
# COMPACT_ATOMS: atom_id res chain seq x y z
N MET A 1 3.53 -18.47 9.41
CA MET A 1 3.36 -17.83 8.09
C MET A 1 2.46 -16.63 8.28
N LYS A 2 2.79 -15.50 7.68
CA LYS A 2 1.95 -14.30 7.70
C LYS A 2 1.32 -14.09 6.32
N GLU A 3 0.23 -13.35 6.27
CA GLU A 3 -0.54 -13.06 5.07
C GLU A 3 -0.78 -11.56 4.97
N LEU A 4 -0.63 -11.02 3.77
CA LEU A 4 -0.97 -9.64 3.44
C LEU A 4 -1.72 -9.64 2.11
N TYR A 5 -2.75 -8.80 1.98
CA TYR A 5 -3.61 -8.75 0.80
C TYR A 5 -3.40 -7.40 0.13
N LEU A 6 -2.97 -7.42 -1.12
CA LEU A 6 -2.55 -6.23 -1.85
C LEU A 6 -3.44 -6.04 -3.07
N ALA A 7 -4.16 -4.93 -3.13
CA ALA A 7 -5.12 -4.63 -4.19
C ALA A 7 -4.50 -3.82 -5.32
N GLY A 8 -5.03 -4.00 -6.52
CA GLY A 8 -4.49 -3.38 -7.73
C GLY A 8 -4.69 -4.28 -8.94
N LYS A 9 -3.95 -3.99 -10.01
CA LYS A 9 -3.94 -4.83 -11.21
C LYS A 9 -3.29 -6.18 -10.92
N ILE A 10 -4.09 -7.25 -10.92
CA ILE A 10 -3.64 -8.60 -10.54
C ILE A 10 -2.40 -9.06 -11.32
N ALA A 11 -2.35 -8.81 -12.62
CA ALA A 11 -1.21 -9.21 -13.46
C ALA A 11 0.11 -8.54 -13.04
N GLU A 12 0.06 -7.24 -12.72
CA GLU A 12 1.23 -6.47 -12.26
C GLU A 12 1.67 -6.95 -10.87
N LEU A 13 0.72 -7.23 -9.98
CA LEU A 13 1.00 -7.70 -8.63
C LEU A 13 1.58 -9.13 -8.62
N LEU A 14 1.04 -10.04 -9.43
CA LEU A 14 1.60 -11.37 -9.57
C LEU A 14 3.06 -11.29 -10.05
N ALA A 15 3.32 -10.53 -11.12
CA ALA A 15 4.67 -10.33 -11.64
C ALA A 15 5.62 -9.67 -10.62
N ALA A 16 5.12 -8.73 -9.80
CA ALA A 16 5.91 -8.09 -8.77
C ALA A 16 6.32 -9.04 -7.64
N PHE A 17 5.44 -9.95 -7.22
CA PHE A 17 5.70 -10.84 -6.07
C PHE A 17 6.21 -12.23 -6.45
N GLU A 18 6.15 -12.61 -7.73
CA GLU A 18 6.70 -13.86 -8.23
C GLU A 18 8.22 -13.96 -7.97
N GLY A 19 8.65 -15.08 -7.37
CA GLY A 19 10.07 -15.35 -7.09
C GLY A 19 10.70 -14.47 -5.99
N MET A 20 9.92 -13.65 -5.29
CA MET A 20 10.43 -12.81 -4.19
C MET A 20 10.91 -13.67 -3.01
N LYS A 21 12.14 -13.45 -2.55
CA LYS A 21 12.72 -14.20 -1.44
C LYS A 21 11.86 -14.04 -0.18
N GLY A 22 11.40 -15.16 0.37
CA GLY A 22 10.60 -15.19 1.59
C GLY A 22 9.08 -15.08 1.37
N VAL A 23 8.65 -14.79 0.15
CA VAL A 23 7.28 -15.07 -0.31
C VAL A 23 7.19 -16.55 -0.66
N GLU A 24 6.19 -17.23 -0.14
CA GLU A 24 6.04 -18.67 -0.29
C GLU A 24 4.84 -19.00 -1.20
N GLU A 25 3.81 -18.12 -1.23
CA GLU A 25 2.66 -18.26 -2.11
C GLU A 25 2.06 -16.91 -2.46
N VAL A 26 1.60 -16.75 -3.71
CA VAL A 26 0.83 -15.58 -4.17
C VAL A 26 -0.42 -16.08 -4.89
N VAL A 27 -1.60 -15.71 -4.42
CA VAL A 27 -2.89 -16.16 -4.98
C VAL A 27 -3.76 -14.97 -5.34
N ALA A 28 -4.26 -14.90 -6.56
CA ALA A 28 -5.23 -13.89 -6.97
C ALA A 28 -6.61 -14.17 -6.36
N GLY A 29 -7.37 -13.11 -6.11
CA GLY A 29 -8.72 -13.24 -5.56
C GLY A 29 -9.37 -11.89 -5.31
N ARG A 30 -10.43 -11.94 -4.51
CA ARG A 30 -11.15 -10.76 -4.03
C ARG A 30 -11.16 -10.73 -2.52
N ALA A 31 -10.90 -9.57 -1.94
CA ALA A 31 -10.98 -9.35 -0.51
C ALA A 31 -12.08 -8.35 -0.18
N LYS A 32 -12.85 -8.68 0.86
CA LYS A 32 -13.70 -7.73 1.57
C LYS A 32 -13.01 -7.35 2.86
N ALA A 33 -12.95 -6.06 3.13
CA ALA A 33 -12.39 -5.49 4.33
C ALA A 33 -13.39 -4.58 5.05
N SER A 34 -13.07 -4.26 6.30
CA SER A 34 -13.81 -3.30 7.11
C SER A 34 -14.05 -1.98 6.37
N GLY A 35 -15.25 -1.41 6.54
CA GLY A 35 -15.63 -0.14 5.91
C GLY A 35 -16.16 -0.29 4.49
N GLU A 36 -16.82 -1.41 4.17
CA GLU A 36 -17.42 -1.69 2.85
C GLU A 36 -16.40 -1.69 1.70
N LEU A 37 -15.12 -1.94 2.02
CA LEU A 37 -14.05 -2.01 1.04
C LEU A 37 -14.04 -3.40 0.39
N GLU A 38 -14.41 -3.48 -0.88
CA GLU A 38 -14.28 -4.69 -1.71
C GLU A 38 -13.33 -4.42 -2.87
N VAL A 39 -12.31 -5.26 -3.03
CA VAL A 39 -11.25 -5.07 -4.02
C VAL A 39 -10.74 -6.39 -4.58
N LYS A 40 -10.31 -6.38 -5.84
CA LYS A 40 -9.46 -7.42 -6.44
C LYS A 40 -8.06 -7.26 -5.85
N CYS A 41 -7.51 -8.36 -5.36
CA CYS A 41 -6.21 -8.36 -4.69
C CYS A 41 -5.45 -9.67 -4.90
N VAL A 42 -4.16 -9.62 -4.61
CA VAL A 42 -3.36 -10.84 -4.41
C VAL A 42 -3.18 -11.07 -2.92
N ARG A 43 -3.38 -12.31 -2.47
CA ARG A 43 -2.96 -12.78 -1.16
C ARG A 43 -1.50 -13.18 -1.25
N VAL A 44 -0.63 -12.46 -0.56
CA VAL A 44 0.80 -12.76 -0.42
C VAL A 44 1.01 -13.48 0.90
N GLN A 45 1.35 -14.76 0.85
CA GLN A 45 1.76 -15.53 2.00
C GLN A 45 3.28 -15.52 2.10
N TYR A 46 3.81 -15.10 3.25
CA TYR A 46 5.24 -14.91 3.44
C TYR A 46 5.74 -15.44 4.78
N ASN A 47 7.04 -15.73 4.81
CA ASN A 47 7.75 -16.14 6.01
C ASN A 47 8.39 -14.92 6.68
N PRO A 48 7.88 -14.49 7.87
CA PRO A 48 8.39 -13.31 8.56
C PRO A 48 9.84 -13.44 9.04
N LYS A 49 10.44 -14.63 8.97
CA LYS A 49 11.88 -14.84 9.25
C LYS A 49 12.78 -14.54 8.05
N LYS A 50 12.23 -14.54 6.84
CA LYS A 50 12.98 -14.37 5.57
C LYS A 50 12.74 -13.01 4.91
N THR A 51 11.53 -12.47 5.05
CA THR A 51 11.14 -11.15 4.55
C THR A 51 10.17 -10.52 5.55
N ASP A 52 10.10 -9.20 5.56
CA ASP A 52 9.21 -8.45 6.44
C ASP A 52 8.18 -7.63 5.65
N ILE A 53 7.14 -7.18 6.33
CA ILE A 53 6.07 -6.40 5.74
C ILE A 53 6.54 -5.07 5.13
N CYS A 54 7.58 -4.43 5.67
CA CYS A 54 8.14 -3.22 5.08
C CYS A 54 8.78 -3.51 3.71
N GLU A 55 9.45 -4.65 3.53
CA GLU A 55 9.94 -5.08 2.21
C GLU A 55 8.80 -5.31 1.22
N LEU A 56 7.72 -5.97 1.67
CA LEU A 56 6.53 -6.21 0.84
C LEU A 56 5.85 -4.89 0.44
N LEU A 57 5.64 -3.97 1.39
CA LEU A 57 5.04 -2.66 1.15
C LEU A 57 5.92 -1.80 0.24
N LYS A 58 7.25 -1.84 0.45
CA LYS A 58 8.21 -1.14 -0.41
C LYS A 58 8.12 -1.66 -1.85
N LYS A 59 8.03 -2.96 -2.05
CA LYS A 59 7.88 -3.53 -3.40
C LYS A 59 6.52 -3.17 -4.00
N TYR A 60 5.45 -3.32 -3.24
CA TYR A 60 4.10 -2.95 -3.65
C TYR A 60 4.01 -1.50 -4.15
N PHE A 61 4.48 -0.53 -3.38
CA PHE A 61 4.35 0.89 -3.75
C PHE A 61 5.36 1.39 -4.79
N ASN A 62 6.45 0.66 -5.04
CA ASN A 62 7.43 1.05 -6.06
C ASN A 62 7.20 0.33 -7.40
N GLU A 63 6.75 -0.92 -7.37
CA GLU A 63 6.67 -1.79 -8.54
C GLU A 63 5.25 -2.34 -8.79
N GLY A 64 4.43 -2.47 -7.75
CA GLY A 64 3.12 -3.12 -7.84
C GLY A 64 1.94 -2.20 -8.15
N VAL A 65 1.98 -0.94 -7.68
CA VAL A 65 0.91 0.04 -7.90
C VAL A 65 1.45 1.48 -7.96
N ASN A 66 0.69 2.36 -8.61
CA ASN A 66 0.84 3.80 -8.45
C ASN A 66 -0.09 4.32 -7.34
N PRO A 67 0.43 4.78 -6.18
CA PRO A 67 -0.40 5.15 -5.04
C PRO A 67 -1.10 6.50 -5.17
N TYR A 68 -0.83 7.27 -6.23
CA TYR A 68 -1.36 8.63 -6.44
C TYR A 68 -2.53 8.68 -7.43
N ILE A 69 -2.86 7.54 -8.07
CA ILE A 69 -3.88 7.48 -9.12
C ILE A 69 -5.15 6.81 -8.57
N ILE A 70 -6.30 7.32 -9.01
CA ILE A 70 -7.58 6.64 -8.85
C ILE A 70 -7.72 5.66 -10.02
N ALA A 71 -7.89 4.37 -9.72
CA ALA A 71 -8.03 3.34 -10.73
C ALA A 71 -9.31 3.55 -11.55
N GLU A 72 -9.27 3.14 -12.83
CA GLU A 72 -10.44 3.18 -13.71
C GLU A 72 -11.54 2.20 -13.22
N ASP A 73 -11.11 1.02 -12.76
CA ASP A 73 -11.98 0.06 -12.06
C ASP A 73 -11.86 0.29 -10.54
N PRO A 74 -12.95 0.65 -9.83
CA PRO A 74 -12.96 0.80 -8.38
C PRO A 74 -12.48 -0.44 -7.62
N LEU A 75 -12.71 -1.64 -8.18
CA LEU A 75 -12.24 -2.89 -7.57
C LEU A 75 -10.72 -3.05 -7.65
N GLU A 76 -10.05 -2.31 -8.53
CA GLU A 76 -8.59 -2.31 -8.69
C GLU A 76 -7.93 -1.11 -8.00
N GLN A 77 -8.69 -0.35 -7.20
CA GLN A 77 -8.15 0.74 -6.41
C GLN A 77 -7.08 0.20 -5.46
N ALA A 78 -5.91 0.87 -5.44
CA ALA A 78 -4.80 0.49 -4.58
C ALA A 78 -5.23 0.45 -3.11
N ALA A 79 -5.05 -0.71 -2.49
CA ALA A 79 -5.39 -0.90 -1.10
C ALA A 79 -4.53 -1.99 -0.43
N VAL A 80 -4.32 -1.83 0.87
CA VAL A 80 -3.63 -2.84 1.69
C VAL A 80 -4.61 -3.40 2.72
N ILE A 81 -4.91 -4.69 2.59
CA ILE A 81 -5.82 -5.38 3.49
C ILE A 81 -5.00 -6.26 4.44
N TYR A 82 -5.17 -6.02 5.74
CA TYR A 82 -4.40 -6.65 6.81
C TYR A 82 -5.25 -7.61 7.64
N LYS A 83 -4.62 -8.67 8.15
CA LYS A 83 -5.29 -9.65 9.03
C LYS A 83 -5.05 -9.34 10.50
N ALA A 84 -3.82 -8.95 10.85
CA ALA A 84 -3.39 -8.68 12.21
C ALA A 84 -3.26 -7.17 12.45
N ALA A 85 -3.76 -6.70 13.60
CA ALA A 85 -3.71 -5.27 13.95
C ALA A 85 -2.28 -4.75 14.20
N GLU A 86 -1.32 -5.65 14.46
CA GLU A 86 0.09 -5.31 14.64
C GLU A 86 0.74 -4.73 13.37
N ASP A 87 0.17 -5.02 12.19
CA ASP A 87 0.71 -4.60 10.89
C ASP A 87 0.27 -3.15 10.56
N VAL A 88 -0.78 -2.63 11.21
CA VAL A 88 -1.37 -1.31 10.95
C VAL A 88 -0.37 -0.16 11.07
N PRO A 89 0.46 -0.06 12.13
CA PRO A 89 1.42 1.04 12.26
C PRO A 89 2.43 1.10 11.10
N GLN A 90 2.82 -0.05 10.56
CA GLN A 90 3.75 -0.13 9.43
C GLN A 90 3.07 0.29 8.12
N ILE A 91 1.81 -0.10 7.92
CA ILE A 91 0.99 0.32 6.77
C ILE A 91 0.77 1.83 6.79
N GLU A 92 0.35 2.38 7.93
CA GLU A 92 0.14 3.82 8.10
C GLU A 92 1.43 4.61 7.92
N TYR A 93 2.54 4.09 8.46
CA TYR A 93 3.86 4.69 8.27
C TYR A 93 4.23 4.78 6.78
N TYR A 94 4.07 3.69 6.03
CA TYR A 94 4.38 3.67 4.60
C TYR A 94 3.44 4.56 3.78
N ALA A 95 2.15 4.58 4.10
CA ALA A 95 1.19 5.48 3.45
C ALA A 95 1.58 6.95 3.66
N ARG A 96 1.95 7.33 4.89
CA ARG A 96 2.46 8.67 5.22
C ARG A 96 3.81 8.96 4.56
N PHE A 97 4.70 7.98 4.49
CA PHE A 97 5.97 8.13 3.78
C PHE A 97 5.74 8.43 2.30
N MET A 98 4.80 7.72 1.64
CA MET A 98 4.45 7.99 0.25
C MET A 98 3.83 9.38 0.07
N GLN A 99 2.93 9.80 0.97
CA GLN A 99 2.34 11.14 0.95
C GLN A 99 3.39 12.26 1.03
N ASN A 100 4.47 12.05 1.79
CA ASN A 100 5.54 13.03 1.99
C ASN A 100 6.75 12.79 1.06
N ARG A 101 6.67 11.84 0.14
CA ARG A 101 7.81 11.47 -0.71
C ARG A 101 8.16 12.61 -1.66
N GLY A 102 9.34 13.20 -1.47
CA GLY A 102 9.82 14.36 -2.23
C GLY A 102 9.43 15.71 -1.63
N ALA A 103 8.77 15.73 -0.46
CA ALA A 103 8.51 16.95 0.28
C ALA A 103 9.78 17.43 0.99
N GLU A 104 10.08 18.73 0.91
CA GLU A 104 11.12 19.32 1.73
C GLU A 104 10.69 19.32 3.21
N PRO A 105 11.59 18.98 4.16
CA PRO A 105 11.26 19.04 5.57
C PRO A 105 11.00 20.51 5.97
N GLY A 106 9.74 20.84 6.27
CA GLY A 106 9.30 22.21 6.55
C GLY A 106 10.01 22.93 7.72
N ALA A 107 10.86 22.22 8.48
CA ALA A 107 11.62 22.77 9.60
C ALA A 107 13.13 22.94 9.32
N ALA A 108 13.66 22.49 8.17
CA ALA A 108 15.12 22.44 7.95
C ALA A 108 15.75 23.78 7.51
N LEU A 109 14.94 24.79 7.17
CA LEU A 109 15.40 26.13 6.79
C LEU A 109 14.79 27.20 7.70
N GLY A 110 14.78 26.93 9.00
CA GLY A 110 14.30 27.85 10.01
C GLY A 110 15.06 29.19 9.96
N ASN A 111 14.45 30.16 9.29
CA ASN A 111 14.29 31.54 9.74
C ASN A 111 13.11 32.13 8.96
N MET A 112 11.99 32.32 9.67
CA MET A 112 10.70 32.86 9.22
C MET A 112 9.66 31.80 8.82
N ILE A 113 8.71 31.52 9.72
CA ILE A 113 7.43 30.88 9.38
C ILE A 113 6.57 31.98 8.73
N LEU A 114 6.70 32.14 7.41
CA LEU A 114 5.68 32.82 6.62
C LEU A 114 4.53 31.83 6.45
N ASN A 115 3.28 32.32 6.51
CA ASN A 115 2.12 31.54 6.09
C ASN A 115 2.23 31.38 4.56
N ASP A 116 3.07 30.46 4.11
CA ASP A 116 3.17 30.11 2.70
C ASP A 116 1.87 29.41 2.32
N THR A 117 1.01 30.10 1.58
CA THR A 117 0.01 29.43 0.75
C THR A 117 0.78 28.54 -0.21
N MET A 118 0.88 27.24 0.10
CA MET A 118 1.52 26.25 -0.77
C MET A 118 0.90 26.38 -2.17
N PRO A 119 1.68 26.75 -3.20
CA PRO A 119 1.17 26.74 -4.57
C PRO A 119 0.78 25.31 -4.98
N GLU A 120 -0.20 25.13 -5.86
CA GLU A 120 -0.69 23.80 -6.30
C GLU A 120 0.44 22.88 -6.80
N GLU A 121 1.52 23.46 -7.33
CA GLU A 121 2.73 22.73 -7.77
C GLU A 121 3.54 22.12 -6.61
N ASN A 122 3.45 22.70 -5.41
CA ASN A 122 4.06 22.23 -4.17
C ASN A 122 3.09 21.43 -3.29
N GLU A 123 1.84 21.22 -3.73
CA GLU A 123 0.91 20.37 -3.00
C GLU A 123 1.43 18.93 -2.94
N LEU A 124 1.48 18.40 -1.73
CA LEU A 124 1.82 17.00 -1.51
C LEU A 124 0.89 16.13 -2.33
N ARG A 125 1.43 15.35 -3.27
CA ARG A 125 0.63 14.45 -4.11
C ARG A 125 -0.22 13.57 -3.21
N ARG A 126 -1.55 13.76 -3.29
CA ARG A 126 -2.49 13.05 -2.45
C ARG A 126 -2.46 11.56 -2.79
N VAL A 127 -2.10 10.77 -1.80
CA VAL A 127 -2.17 9.32 -1.84
C VAL A 127 -3.64 8.89 -1.85
N GLN A 128 -3.97 7.95 -2.73
CA GLN A 128 -5.30 7.38 -2.93
C GLN A 128 -5.40 5.94 -2.38
N ILE A 129 -4.45 5.54 -1.53
CA ILE A 129 -4.38 4.18 -0.96
C ILE A 129 -5.41 4.03 0.16
N ASN A 130 -6.21 2.97 0.09
CA ASN A 130 -7.07 2.54 1.18
C ASN A 130 -6.40 1.42 1.99
N TYR A 131 -6.81 1.25 3.25
CA TYR A 131 -6.43 0.06 4.02
C TYR A 131 -7.53 -0.34 4.99
N GLY A 132 -7.66 -1.64 5.23
CA GLY A 132 -8.74 -2.18 6.03
C GLY A 132 -8.44 -3.57 6.57
N ARG A 133 -9.17 -3.95 7.62
CA ARG A 133 -9.03 -5.27 8.20
C ARG A 133 -9.80 -6.29 7.37
N LEU A 134 -9.16 -7.40 7.00
CA LEU A 134 -9.79 -8.49 6.25
C LEU A 134 -11.01 -9.03 6.98
N GLN A 135 -12.11 -9.19 6.24
CA GLN A 135 -13.32 -9.87 6.67
C GLN A 135 -13.50 -11.19 5.91
N GLU A 136 -13.34 -11.17 4.59
CA GLU A 136 -13.52 -12.33 3.71
C GLU A 136 -12.51 -12.27 2.55
N PHE A 137 -12.01 -13.44 2.13
CA PHE A 137 -11.19 -13.60 0.94
C PHE A 137 -11.71 -14.75 0.10
N LEU A 138 -11.96 -14.49 -1.18
CA LEU A 138 -12.38 -15.45 -2.19
C LEU A 138 -11.24 -15.59 -3.19
N ALA A 139 -10.59 -16.75 -3.20
CA ALA A 139 -9.56 -17.05 -4.19
C ALA A 139 -10.20 -17.33 -5.57
N ASP A 140 -9.55 -16.86 -6.63
CA ASP A 140 -9.89 -17.20 -8.03
C ASP A 140 -9.25 -18.53 -8.47
#